data_AF-A0A402DQD2-F1
#
_entry.id   AF-A0A402DQD2-F1
#
_cell.length_a   1.000
_cell.length_b   1.000
_cell.length_c   1.000
_cell.angle_alpha   90.00
_cell.angle_beta   90.00
_cell.angle_gamma   90.00
#
_symmetry.space_group_name_H-M   'P 1'
#
loop_
_entity.id
_entity.type
_entity.pdbx_description
1 polymer ?
#
loop_
_entity_poly.entity_id
_entity_poly.type
_entity_poly.pdbx_seq_one_letter_code
_entity_poly.pdbx_strand_id
1 'polypeptide(L)'
;MGRRGYPPEFRRKVLDLVASGRRVVDVARDLEISDQTIYTWLRQERIDRGVEAGLTSPERAELSAARRRIAQLEAELAIHRRASELLGKVVPPKGGSRPSR
;
A
#
# COMPACT_ATOMS: atom_id res chain seq x y z
N MET A 1 9.56 -10.40 -5.41
CA MET A 1 10.73 -9.63 -4.94
C MET A 1 10.30 -8.18 -4.73
N GLY A 2 9.96 -7.80 -3.50
CA GLY A 2 9.70 -6.39 -3.19
C GLY A 2 11.00 -5.62 -3.36
N ARG A 3 11.05 -4.66 -4.29
CA ARG A 3 12.24 -3.84 -4.48
C ARG A 3 12.54 -3.16 -3.14
N ARG A 4 13.71 -3.47 -2.57
CA ARG A 4 14.23 -2.83 -1.36
C ARG A 4 14.50 -1.38 -1.75
N GLY A 5 13.52 -0.52 -1.52
CA GLY A 5 13.65 0.91 -1.81
C GLY A 5 14.74 1.55 -0.95
N TYR A 6 15.14 2.76 -1.32
CA TYR A 6 16.09 3.53 -0.51
C TYR A 6 15.53 3.79 0.89
N PRO A 7 16.36 3.70 1.95
CA PRO A 7 15.93 4.05 3.30
C PRO A 7 15.39 5.49 3.38
N PRO A 8 14.41 5.75 4.26
CA PRO A 8 13.83 7.10 4.40
C PRO A 8 14.88 8.13 4.83
N GLU A 9 15.82 7.73 5.68
CA GLU A 9 16.94 8.58 6.13
C GLU A 9 17.85 8.97 4.97
N PHE A 10 18.14 8.04 4.06
CA PHE A 10 18.95 8.31 2.87
C PHE A 10 18.23 9.31 1.95
N ARG A 11 16.95 9.06 1.65
CA ARG A 11 16.12 9.99 0.87
C ARG A 11 16.12 11.39 1.48
N ARG A 12 15.97 11.51 2.81
CA ARG A 12 15.97 12.80 3.50
C ARG A 12 17.29 13.54 3.33
N LYS A 13 18.43 12.86 3.56
CA LYS A 13 19.76 13.45 3.35
C LYS A 13 19.97 13.92 1.90
N VAL A 14 19.49 13.16 0.92
CA VAL A 14 19.55 13.54 -0.49
C VAL A 14 18.76 14.81 -0.76
N LEU A 15 17.53 14.90 -0.23
CA LEU A 15 16.71 16.10 -0.37
C LEU A 15 17.32 17.31 0.34
N ASP A 16 17.92 17.12 1.52
CA ASP A 16 18.62 18.18 2.25
C ASP A 16 19.81 18.73 1.45
N LEU A 17 20.57 17.87 0.76
CA LEU A 17 21.67 18.29 -0.12
C LEU A 17 21.17 19.11 -1.32
N VAL A 18 20.03 18.75 -1.90
CA VAL A 18 19.43 19.53 -2.98
C VAL A 18 18.87 20.86 -2.45
N ALA A 19 18.24 20.84 -1.28
CA ALA A 19 17.73 22.04 -0.61
C ALA A 19 18.85 23.01 -0.21
N SER A 20 20.07 22.53 0.05
CA SER A 20 21.25 23.37 0.29
C SER A 20 21.80 24.04 -0.99
N GLY A 21 21.11 23.91 -2.12
CA GLY A 21 21.47 24.56 -3.40
C GLY A 21 22.29 23.69 -4.35
N ARG A 22 22.57 22.41 -4.02
CA ARG A 22 23.26 21.52 -4.95
C ARG A 22 22.34 21.12 -6.10
N ARG A 23 22.89 21.02 -7.31
CA ARG A 23 22.14 20.54 -8.48
C ARG A 23 21.85 19.06 -8.35
N VAL A 24 20.63 18.66 -8.71
CA VAL A 24 20.18 17.25 -8.70
C VAL A 24 21.15 16.33 -9.44
N VAL A 25 21.65 16.77 -10.59
CA VAL A 25 22.56 15.99 -11.45
C VAL A 25 23.88 15.66 -10.76
N ASP A 26 24.41 16.59 -9.96
CA ASP A 26 25.68 16.40 -9.25
C ASP A 26 25.46 15.50 -8.02
N VAL A 27 24.36 15.69 -7.29
CA VAL A 27 23.98 14.81 -6.17
C VAL A 27 23.73 13.38 -6.65
N ALA A 28 23.04 13.22 -7.78
CA ALA A 28 22.79 11.93 -8.42
C ALA A 28 24.10 11.22 -8.80
N ARG A 29 25.03 11.96 -9.43
CA ARG A 29 26.33 11.45 -9.82
C ARG A 29 27.16 11.01 -8.61
N ASP A 30 27.26 11.85 -7.59
CA ASP A 30 28.06 11.56 -6.39
C ASP A 30 27.57 10.36 -5.60
N LEU A 31 26.25 10.11 -5.63
CA LEU A 31 25.61 9.03 -4.89
C LEU A 31 25.31 7.81 -5.77
N GLU A 32 25.70 7.85 -7.05
CA GLU A 32 25.47 6.80 -8.04
C GLU A 32 24.00 6.36 -8.15
N ILE A 33 23.07 7.32 -8.03
CA ILE A 33 21.63 7.09 -8.19
C ILE A 33 21.10 7.84 -9.41
N SER A 34 19.98 7.39 -9.95
CA SER A 34 19.31 8.12 -11.04
C SER A 34 18.76 9.46 -10.53
N ASP A 35 19.05 10.52 -11.27
CA ASP A 35 18.45 11.85 -11.17
C ASP A 35 16.91 11.80 -11.11
N GLN A 36 16.28 10.97 -11.95
CA GLN A 36 14.84 10.76 -11.97
C GLN A 36 14.30 10.28 -10.62
N THR A 37 15.08 9.53 -9.85
CA THR A 37 14.71 9.09 -8.50
C THR A 37 14.61 10.29 -7.56
N ILE A 38 15.60 11.19 -7.62
CA ILE A 38 15.63 12.42 -6.82
C ILE A 38 14.47 13.35 -7.22
N TYR A 39 14.21 13.54 -8.52
CA TYR A 39 13.07 14.32 -9.00
C TYR A 39 11.73 13.77 -8.51
N THR A 40 11.58 12.43 -8.49
CA THR A 40 10.38 11.78 -7.94
C THR A 40 10.21 12.10 -6.45
N TRP A 41 11.30 12.11 -5.69
CA TRP A 41 11.27 12.44 -4.26
C TRP A 41 10.94 13.91 -4.00
N LEU A 42 11.51 14.83 -4.79
CA LEU A 42 11.21 16.26 -4.72
C LEU A 42 9.75 16.52 -5.04
N ARG A 43 9.20 15.87 -6.07
CA ARG A 43 7.78 15.98 -6.40
C ARG A 43 6.89 15.50 -5.26
N GLN A 44 7.20 14.35 -4.67
CA GLN A 44 6.43 13.86 -3.53
C GLN A 44 6.57 14.77 -2.31
N GLU A 45 7.73 15.38 -2.07
CA GLU A 45 7.89 16.39 -1.02
C GLU A 45 7.02 17.63 -1.26
N ARG A 46 6.90 18.09 -2.52
CA ARG A 46 6.00 19.19 -2.88
C ARG A 46 4.53 18.84 -2.64
N ILE A 47 4.14 17.61 -2.95
CA ILE A 47 2.80 17.09 -2.64
C ILE A 47 2.58 17.03 -1.12
N ASP A 48 3.54 16.49 -0.38
CA ASP A 48 3.47 16.37 1.09
C ASP A 48 3.41 17.75 1.78
N ARG A 49 3.98 18.78 1.17
CA ARG A 49 3.89 20.19 1.61
C ARG A 49 2.64 20.93 1.12
N GLY A 50 1.78 20.29 0.32
CA GLY A 50 0.58 20.90 -0.24
C GLY A 50 0.82 21.89 -1.38
N VAL A 51 2.02 21.90 -1.96
CA VAL A 51 2.38 22.79 -3.09
C VAL A 51 1.86 22.24 -4.42
N GLU A 52 1.77 20.92 -4.55
CA GLU A 52 1.22 20.23 -5.71
C GLU A 52 0.07 19.30 -5.30
N ALA A 53 -0.92 19.14 -6.18
CA ALA A 53 -1.99 18.18 -5.98
C ALA A 53 -1.47 16.73 -6.10
N GLY A 54 -1.91 15.86 -5.19
CA GLY A 54 -1.60 14.44 -5.22
C GLY A 54 -1.80 13.79 -3.86
N LEU A 55 -1.67 12.47 -3.82
CA LEU A 55 -1.67 11.73 -2.55
C LEU A 55 -0.35 11.95 -1.83
N THR A 56 -0.46 12.45 -0.61
CA THR A 56 0.65 12.58 0.33
C THR A 56 1.19 11.21 0.73
N SER A 57 2.44 11.17 1.19
CA SER A 57 3.08 9.96 1.71
C SER A 57 2.24 9.22 2.77
N PRO A 58 1.64 9.89 3.79
CA PRO A 58 0.76 9.22 4.76
C PRO A 58 -0.52 8.67 4.12
N GLU A 59 -1.21 9.44 3.27
CA GLU A 59 -2.42 8.98 2.58
C GLU A 59 -2.16 7.75 1.71
N ARG A 60 -1.01 7.72 1.01
CA ARG A 60 -0.58 6.54 0.25
C ARG A 60 -0.36 5.32 1.15
N ALA A 61 0.26 5.52 2.32
CA ALA A 61 0.50 4.45 3.27
C ALA A 61 -0.81 3.86 3.79
N GLU A 62 -1.74 4.72 4.21
CA GLU A 62 -3.07 4.33 4.68
C GLU A 62 -3.87 3.61 3.59
N LEU A 63 -3.89 4.16 2.37
CA LEU A 63 -4.54 3.52 1.23
C LEU A 63 -3.98 2.12 0.96
N SER A 64 -2.66 1.95 1.08
CA SER A 64 -2.02 0.65 0.89
C SER A 64 -2.39 -0.34 2.01
N ALA A 65 -2.46 0.13 3.26
CA ALA A 65 -2.84 -0.68 4.41
C ALA A 65 -4.31 -1.11 4.32
N ALA A 66 -5.19 -0.18 3.95
CA ALA A 66 -6.61 -0.44 3.73
C ALA A 66 -6.82 -1.49 2.63
N ARG A 67 -6.15 -1.35 1.48
CA ARG A 67 -6.22 -2.34 0.39
C ARG A 67 -5.75 -3.73 0.82
N ARG A 68 -4.66 -3.81 1.60
CA ARG A 68 -4.19 -5.08 2.16
C ARG A 68 -5.22 -5.70 3.11
N ARG A 69 -5.84 -4.88 3.98
CA ARG A 69 -6.86 -5.35 4.91
C ARG A 69 -8.11 -5.85 4.18
N ILE A 70 -8.54 -5.15 3.13
CA ILE A 70 -9.66 -5.58 2.28
C ILE A 70 -9.35 -6.94 1.64
N ALA A 71 -8.18 -7.08 1.01
CA ALA A 71 -7.79 -8.35 0.39
C ALA A 71 -7.74 -9.51 1.41
N GLN A 72 -7.27 -9.25 2.63
CA GLN A 72 -7.29 -10.24 3.71
C GLN A 72 -8.71 -10.64 4.09
N LEU A 73 -9.59 -9.66 4.29
CA LEU A 73 -11.00 -9.90 4.65
C LEU A 73 -11.75 -10.65 3.54
N GLU A 74 -11.49 -10.32 2.27
CA GLU A 74 -12.06 -11.03 1.14
C GLU A 74 -11.61 -12.50 1.10
N ALA A 75 -10.35 -12.78 1.43
CA ALA A 75 -9.83 -14.15 1.54
C ALA A 75 -10.49 -14.91 2.71
N GLU A 76 -10.61 -14.28 3.89
CA GLU A 76 -11.31 -14.86 5.05
C GLU A 76 -12.78 -15.18 4.70
N LEU A 77 -13.48 -14.25 4.06
CA LEU A 77 -14.86 -14.45 3.61
C LEU A 77 -14.98 -15.59 2.60
N ALA A 78 -14.04 -15.72 1.66
CA ALA A 78 -14.03 -16.82 0.70
C ALA A 78 -13.90 -18.19 1.40
N ILE A 79 -13.01 -18.29 2.40
CA ILE A 79 -12.84 -19.50 3.21
C ILE A 79 -14.12 -19.81 3.98
N HIS A 80 -14.71 -18.81 4.66
CA HIS A 80 -15.96 -19.00 5.40
C HIS A 80 -17.12 -19.46 4.52
N ARG A 81 -17.30 -18.84 3.35
CA ARG A 81 -18.33 -19.25 2.38
C ARG A 81 -18.11 -20.69 1.94
N ARG A 82 -16.88 -21.07 1.63
CA ARG A 82 -16.54 -22.43 1.24
C ARG A 82 -16.84 -23.44 2.36
N ALA A 83 -16.52 -23.11 3.61
CA ALA A 83 -16.82 -23.96 4.76
C ALA A 83 -18.33 -24.12 4.97
N SER A 84 -19.10 -23.03 4.89
CA SER A 84 -20.56 -23.06 5.01
C SER A 84 -21.23 -23.88 3.92
N GLU A 85 -20.75 -23.80 2.68
CA GLU A 85 -21.23 -24.65 1.58
C GLU A 85 -20.97 -26.13 1.84
N LEU A 86 -19.80 -26.49 2.37
CA LEU A 86 -19.47 -27.87 2.70
C LEU A 86 -20.34 -28.38 3.86
N LEU A 87 -20.53 -27.58 4.91
CA LEU A 87 -21.39 -27.93 6.04
C LEU A 87 -22.86 -28.08 5.63
N GLY A 88 -23.38 -27.16 4.81
CA GLY A 88 -24.75 -27.25 4.27
C GLY A 88 -24.98 -28.48 3.37
N LYS A 89 -23.92 -29.01 2.75
CA LYS A 89 -23.99 -30.29 2.01
C LYS A 89 -23.96 -31.53 2.90
N VAL A 90 -23.36 -31.43 4.09
CA VAL A 90 -23.21 -32.55 5.04
C VAL A 90 -24.43 -32.67 5.98
N VAL A 91 -25.09 -31.56 6.31
CA VAL A 91 -26.29 -31.57 7.15
C VAL A 91 -27.53 -31.71 6.24
N PRO A 92 -28.25 -32.84 6.24
CA PRO A 92 -29.52 -32.92 5.53
C PRO A 92 -30.46 -31.87 6.13
N PRO A 93 -31.28 -31.18 5.32
CA PRO A 93 -32.21 -30.17 5.83
C PRO A 93 -33.04 -30.82 6.92
N LYS A 94 -32.93 -30.28 8.15
CA LYS A 94 -33.61 -30.81 9.33
C LYS A 94 -35.08 -30.97 8.95
N GLY A 95 -35.53 -32.23 8.85
CA GLY A 95 -36.84 -32.59 8.32
C GLY A 95 -37.89 -31.74 9.00
N GLY A 96 -38.54 -30.87 8.22
CA GLY A 96 -39.53 -29.95 8.75
C GLY A 96 -40.59 -30.73 9.52
N SER A 97 -40.76 -30.40 10.79
CA SER A 97 -41.87 -30.91 11.58
C SER A 97 -43.17 -30.57 10.85
N ARG A 98 -43.82 -31.60 10.29
CA ARG A 98 -45.16 -31.52 9.72
C ARG A 98 -46.08 -30.94 10.81
N PRO A 99 -46.84 -29.87 10.58
CA PRO A 99 -47.89 -29.48 11.51
C PRO A 99 -48.96 -30.57 11.47
N SER A 100 -49.16 -31.24 12.62
CA SER A 100 -50.25 -32.17 12.83
C SER A 100 -51.58 -31.43 12.70
N ARG A 101 -52.48 -32.02 11.90
CA ARG A 101 -53.79 -31.51 11.51
C ARG A 101 -54.81 -31.61 12.65
#